data_AF-W0GSE6-F1
#
_entry.id   AF-W0GSE6-F1
#
_cell.length_a   1.000
_cell.length_b   1.000
_cell.length_c   1.000
_cell.angle_alpha   90.00
_cell.angle_beta   90.00
_cell.angle_gamma   90.00
#
_symmetry.space_group_name_H-M   'P 1'
#
loop_
_entity.id
_entity.type
_entity.pdbx_description
1 polymer ?
#
loop_
_entity_poly.entity_id
_entity_poly.type
_entity_poly.pdbx_seq_one_letter_code
_entity_poly.pdbx_strand_id
1 'polypeptide(L)'
;MSMSVEQVMYNYQKKIEQLEININFVRENLTILLQQLKAIDSSGLNCQQTEKYLKELDLIIADIENNELVKSFSKQDHVELEQAKQINFYLEQKKLRLAEIQQEMELLKIKVIEDETKQRVLNLKNRLNLNHDKLEQELLTMFDDKQSQAIILTFFKENKNKLVNLSPTEIAEIVKEEINNYRTTTEFVKNQYLTSFKEQVSRDKFVQAELVADLEQFSKLDLESFQELNKKALALQNKIITKQLDESARKHAISSILQSIQKRGFIVNNNDIRLVKENEDSVVIVYSKKVTGEEAIFKVYLDGRFTYKFEGYEGHAHDTDEQPFINDLSMYDVSLSKEQKKTYLNPDRLMNKAKMNVNNNTIKNKK
;
A
#
# COMPACT_ATOMS: atom_id res chain seq x y z
N MET A 1 -18.02 16.36 11.98
CA MET A 1 -17.89 15.58 13.22
C MET A 1 -16.40 15.48 13.54
N SER A 2 -15.93 16.08 14.64
CA SER A 2 -14.51 16.00 15.02
C SER A 2 -14.24 14.68 15.73
N MET A 3 -13.05 14.10 15.49
CA MET A 3 -12.57 12.94 16.24
C MET A 3 -12.40 13.29 17.72
N SER A 4 -12.57 12.31 18.61
CA SER A 4 -12.13 12.48 20.00
C SER A 4 -10.60 12.55 20.05
N VAL A 5 -10.07 13.18 21.09
CA VAL A 5 -8.62 13.32 21.27
C VAL A 5 -7.96 11.94 21.32
N GLU A 6 -8.52 10.99 22.07
CA GLU A 6 -8.07 9.60 22.15
C GLU A 6 -7.98 8.89 20.77
N GLN A 7 -8.98 9.07 19.90
CA GLN A 7 -8.94 8.50 18.54
C GLN A 7 -7.78 9.05 17.74
N VAL A 8 -7.50 10.35 17.89
CA VAL A 8 -6.39 11.00 17.21
C VAL A 8 -5.06 10.44 17.72
N MET A 9 -4.93 10.25 19.04
CA MET A 9 -3.74 9.65 19.68
C MET A 9 -3.44 8.26 19.13
N TYR A 10 -4.46 7.41 19.17
CA TYR A 10 -4.33 6.01 18.78
C TYR A 10 -3.98 5.86 17.30
N ASN A 11 -4.64 6.65 16.45
CA ASN A 11 -4.34 6.68 15.03
C ASN A 11 -2.88 7.07 14.75
N TYR A 12 -2.33 8.04 15.49
CA TYR A 12 -0.91 8.38 15.32
C TYR A 12 0.02 7.27 15.79
N GLN A 13 -0.29 6.56 16.88
CA GLN A 13 0.48 5.39 17.31
C GLN A 13 0.51 4.31 16.22
N LYS A 14 -0.64 4.00 15.60
CA LYS A 14 -0.69 3.02 14.50
C LYS A 14 0.03 3.49 13.24
N LYS A 15 -0.03 4.79 12.94
CA LYS A 15 0.79 5.38 11.87
C LYS A 15 2.29 5.27 12.16
N ILE A 16 2.72 5.44 13.41
CA ILE A 16 4.11 5.25 13.81
C ILE A 16 4.54 3.79 13.62
N GLU A 17 3.78 2.83 14.15
CA GLU A 17 4.05 1.39 14.00
C GLU A 17 4.15 1.00 12.51
N GLN A 18 3.21 1.47 11.68
CA GLN A 18 3.22 1.18 10.26
C GLN A 18 4.39 1.86 9.53
N LEU A 19 4.80 3.05 9.96
CA LEU A 19 5.96 3.75 9.41
C LEU A 19 7.25 2.96 9.72
N GLU A 20 7.40 2.43 10.93
CA GLU A 20 8.52 1.56 11.31
C GLU A 20 8.56 0.28 10.47
N ILE A 21 7.41 -0.37 10.25
CA ILE A 21 7.31 -1.54 9.35
C ILE A 21 7.77 -1.17 7.93
N ASN A 22 7.34 -0.01 7.42
CA ASN A 22 7.75 0.45 6.10
C ASN A 22 9.25 0.72 6.04
N ILE A 23 9.84 1.36 7.06
CA ILE A 23 11.28 1.60 7.14
C ILE A 23 12.06 0.28 7.15
N ASN A 24 11.63 -0.68 7.98
CA ASN A 24 12.27 -1.99 8.07
C ASN A 24 12.22 -2.73 6.75
N PHE A 25 11.10 -2.66 6.02
CA PHE A 25 10.98 -3.23 4.69
C PHE A 25 12.00 -2.61 3.71
N VAL A 26 12.14 -1.28 3.71
CA VAL A 26 13.15 -0.60 2.86
C VAL A 26 14.56 -1.02 3.25
N ARG A 27 14.83 -1.17 4.55
CA ARG A 27 16.13 -1.61 5.08
C ARG A 27 16.47 -3.04 4.63
N GLU A 28 15.52 -3.96 4.66
CA GLU A 28 15.70 -5.33 4.17
C GLU A 28 16.07 -5.33 2.68
N ASN A 29 15.34 -4.56 1.86
CA ASN A 29 15.63 -4.42 0.44
C ASN A 29 17.02 -3.82 0.16
N LEU A 30 17.43 -2.78 0.90
CA LEU A 30 18.78 -2.22 0.79
C LEU A 30 19.85 -3.23 1.20
N THR A 31 19.57 -4.08 2.18
CA THR A 31 20.53 -5.09 2.63
C THR A 31 20.73 -6.16 1.57
N ILE A 32 19.66 -6.62 0.92
CA ILE A 32 19.73 -7.54 -0.22
C ILE A 32 20.49 -6.89 -1.38
N LEU A 33 20.19 -5.63 -1.71
CA LEU A 33 20.88 -4.89 -2.75
C LEU A 33 22.38 -4.73 -2.44
N LEU A 34 22.75 -4.44 -1.19
CA LEU A 34 24.14 -4.33 -0.76
C LEU A 34 24.89 -5.65 -0.91
N GLN A 35 24.24 -6.79 -0.62
CA GLN A 35 24.84 -8.11 -0.81
C GLN A 35 25.12 -8.39 -2.29
N GLN A 36 24.18 -8.05 -3.18
CA GLN A 36 24.37 -8.16 -4.63
C GLN A 36 25.51 -7.25 -5.12
N LEU A 37 25.52 -6.01 -4.65
CA LEU A 37 26.52 -5.00 -4.97
C LEU A 37 27.94 -5.44 -4.61
N LYS A 38 28.15 -6.08 -3.45
CA LYS A 38 29.49 -6.53 -3.02
C LYS A 38 30.19 -7.48 -4.01
N ALA A 39 29.43 -8.20 -4.83
CA ALA A 39 29.99 -9.12 -5.83
C ALA A 39 30.31 -8.44 -7.17
N ILE A 40 29.84 -7.21 -7.39
CA ILE A 40 29.72 -6.60 -8.73
C ILE A 40 30.37 -5.21 -8.77
N ASP A 41 30.27 -4.44 -7.69
CA ASP A 41 30.74 -3.07 -7.59
C ASP A 41 32.26 -3.00 -7.46
N SER A 42 32.94 -2.95 -8.60
CA SER A 42 34.38 -2.75 -8.68
C SER A 42 34.83 -1.38 -8.15
N SER A 43 33.92 -0.40 -8.06
CA SER A 43 34.24 0.97 -7.62
C SER A 43 34.11 1.17 -6.11
N GLY A 44 33.29 0.35 -5.44
CA GLY A 44 32.91 0.49 -4.04
C GLY A 44 32.00 1.69 -3.73
N LEU A 45 31.71 2.56 -4.70
CA LEU A 45 30.94 3.79 -4.50
C LEU A 45 29.45 3.49 -4.29
N ASN A 46 28.88 2.53 -5.02
CA ASN A 46 27.48 2.14 -4.87
C ASN A 46 27.26 1.43 -3.52
N CYS A 47 28.25 0.63 -3.07
CA CYS A 47 28.24 0.03 -1.74
C CYS A 47 28.24 1.10 -0.64
N GLN A 48 29.15 2.09 -0.71
CA GLN A 48 29.22 3.19 0.25
C GLN A 48 27.93 4.00 0.32
N GLN A 49 27.32 4.29 -0.84
CA GLN A 49 26.05 5.02 -0.89
C GLN A 49 24.91 4.20 -0.27
N THR A 50 24.84 2.90 -0.53
CA THR A 50 23.84 2.00 0.07
C THR A 50 24.01 1.92 1.59
N GLU A 51 25.24 1.82 2.08
CA GLU A 51 25.54 1.84 3.52
C GLU A 51 25.18 3.17 4.18
N LYS A 52 25.34 4.29 3.47
CA LYS A 52 24.88 5.61 3.93
C LYS A 52 23.37 5.63 4.12
N TYR A 53 22.60 5.11 3.17
CA TYR A 53 21.14 5.02 3.30
C TYR A 53 20.70 4.11 4.44
N LEU A 54 21.36 2.96 4.62
CA LEU A 54 21.08 2.06 5.75
C LEU A 54 21.28 2.78 7.09
N LYS A 55 22.41 3.48 7.28
CA LYS A 55 22.67 4.27 8.49
C LYS A 55 21.63 5.36 8.70
N GLU A 56 21.18 6.00 7.63
CA GLU A 56 20.15 7.03 7.70
C GLU A 56 18.78 6.47 8.12
N LEU A 57 18.39 5.29 7.62
CA LEU A 57 17.17 4.62 8.08
C LEU A 57 17.26 4.22 9.55
N ASP A 58 18.42 3.74 10.02
CA ASP A 58 18.62 3.42 11.43
C ASP A 58 18.53 4.67 12.32
N LEU A 59 19.04 5.81 11.86
CA LEU A 59 18.84 7.11 12.54
C LEU A 59 17.36 7.52 12.57
N ILE A 60 16.62 7.30 11.47
CA ILE A 60 15.18 7.60 11.44
C ILE A 60 14.42 6.73 12.45
N ILE A 61 14.73 5.43 12.54
CA ILE A 61 14.12 4.53 13.54
C ILE A 61 14.46 5.02 14.95
N ALA A 62 15.75 5.25 15.23
CA ALA A 62 16.18 5.70 16.55
C ALA A 62 15.54 7.04 16.94
N ASP A 63 15.38 7.96 15.98
CA ASP A 63 14.66 9.22 16.18
C ASP A 63 13.18 8.99 16.51
N ILE A 64 12.51 8.06 15.84
CA ILE A 64 11.08 7.75 16.07
C ILE A 64 10.91 7.13 17.48
N GLU A 65 11.75 6.15 17.82
CA GLU A 65 11.70 5.45 19.11
C GLU A 65 12.06 6.37 20.29
N ASN A 66 12.98 7.31 20.08
CA ASN A 66 13.49 8.15 21.17
C ASN A 66 12.82 9.51 21.30
N ASN A 67 11.99 9.92 20.35
CA ASN A 67 11.37 11.25 20.36
C ASN A 67 10.52 11.48 21.61
N GLU A 68 10.79 12.57 22.32
CA GLU A 68 10.00 12.97 23.49
C GLU A 68 8.54 13.29 23.13
N LEU A 69 8.26 13.76 21.92
CA LEU A 69 6.89 13.98 21.43
C LEU A 69 6.13 12.65 21.32
N VAL A 70 6.76 11.61 20.77
CA VAL A 70 6.18 10.26 20.67
C VAL A 70 5.98 9.65 22.05
N LYS A 71 6.98 9.77 22.94
CA LYS A 71 6.93 9.25 24.31
C LYS A 71 5.89 9.97 25.18
N SER A 72 5.77 11.29 25.08
CA SER A 72 4.77 12.07 25.81
C SER A 72 3.35 11.81 25.31
N PHE A 73 3.19 11.50 24.03
CA PHE A 73 1.91 11.08 23.45
C PHE A 73 1.38 9.76 24.02
N SER A 74 2.24 8.85 24.48
CA SER A 74 1.80 7.55 25.02
C SER A 74 1.21 7.61 26.44
N LYS A 75 1.21 8.77 27.11
CA LYS A 75 0.98 8.86 28.57
C LYS A 75 -0.09 9.88 29.03
N GLN A 76 -0.77 10.59 28.13
CA GLN A 76 -1.69 11.68 28.51
C GLN A 76 -3.15 11.36 28.15
N ASP A 77 -4.06 11.56 29.13
CA ASP A 77 -5.52 11.43 28.97
C ASP A 77 -6.13 12.58 28.13
N HIS A 78 -5.43 13.72 28.05
CA HIS A 78 -5.79 14.86 27.22
C HIS A 78 -4.54 15.39 26.51
N VAL A 79 -4.65 15.52 25.19
CA VAL A 79 -3.63 16.10 24.32
C VAL A 79 -4.15 17.36 23.68
N GLU A 80 -3.36 18.41 23.79
CA GLU A 80 -3.68 19.69 23.16
C GLU A 80 -3.58 19.54 21.64
N LEU A 81 -4.52 20.17 20.92
CA LEU A 81 -4.55 20.16 19.45
C LEU A 81 -3.18 20.54 18.83
N GLU A 82 -2.41 21.37 19.52
CA GLU A 82 -1.05 21.78 19.12
C GLU A 82 -0.05 20.62 19.14
N GLN A 83 -0.05 19.78 20.18
CA GLN A 83 0.82 18.61 20.25
C GLN A 83 0.47 17.61 19.14
N ALA A 84 -0.82 17.39 18.86
CA ALA A 84 -1.26 16.54 17.75
C ALA A 84 -0.81 17.08 16.38
N LYS A 85 -0.81 18.40 16.18
CA LYS A 85 -0.26 19.03 14.97
C LYS A 85 1.25 18.84 14.88
N GLN A 86 1.99 18.97 16.00
CA GLN A 86 3.44 18.78 16.03
C GLN A 86 3.82 17.35 15.66
N ILE A 87 3.11 16.36 16.19
CA ILE A 87 3.35 14.96 15.81
C ILE A 87 3.01 14.69 14.37
N ASN A 88 1.87 15.20 13.87
CA ASN A 88 1.55 15.04 12.47
C ASN A 88 2.64 15.62 11.57
N PHE A 89 3.11 16.83 11.88
CA PHE A 89 4.21 17.46 11.15
C PHE A 89 5.50 16.63 11.20
N TYR A 90 5.85 16.09 12.38
CA TYR A 90 6.99 15.19 12.54
C TYR A 90 6.86 13.92 11.68
N LEU A 91 5.70 13.25 11.70
CA LEU A 91 5.44 12.06 10.89
C LEU A 91 5.47 12.36 9.39
N GLU A 92 4.93 13.51 8.98
CA GLU A 92 4.98 13.96 7.59
C GLU A 92 6.43 14.18 7.12
N GLN A 93 7.30 14.75 7.96
CA GLN A 93 8.73 14.88 7.65
C GLN A 93 9.43 13.53 7.51
N LYS A 94 9.22 12.61 8.46
CA LYS A 94 9.84 11.27 8.41
C LYS A 94 9.34 10.46 7.21
N LYS A 95 8.04 10.54 6.92
CA LYS A 95 7.43 9.95 5.72
C LYS A 95 8.05 10.48 4.43
N LEU A 96 8.17 11.81 4.31
CA LEU A 96 8.78 12.42 3.13
C LEU A 96 10.22 11.93 2.94
N ARG A 97 11.00 11.88 4.02
CA ARG A 97 12.38 11.40 3.94
C ARG A 97 12.46 9.93 3.55
N LEU A 98 11.57 9.08 4.05
CA LEU A 98 11.48 7.68 3.64
C LEU A 98 11.18 7.57 2.13
N ALA A 99 10.26 8.37 1.61
CA ALA A 99 9.93 8.38 0.19
C ALA A 99 11.13 8.83 -0.68
N GLU A 100 11.90 9.81 -0.22
CA GLU A 100 13.14 10.25 -0.88
C GLU A 100 14.18 9.12 -0.91
N ILE A 101 14.43 8.43 0.22
CA ILE A 101 15.37 7.31 0.27
C ILE A 101 14.93 6.17 -0.67
N GLN A 102 13.64 5.85 -0.70
CA GLN A 102 13.11 4.84 -1.63
C GLN A 102 13.30 5.25 -3.09
N GLN A 103 13.08 6.51 -3.43
CA GLN A 103 13.34 7.00 -4.78
C GLN A 103 14.82 6.91 -5.15
N GLU A 104 15.71 7.36 -4.25
CA GLU A 104 17.15 7.32 -4.45
C GLU A 104 17.64 5.88 -4.59
N MET A 105 17.06 4.94 -3.84
CA MET A 105 17.30 3.50 -4.00
C MET A 105 16.92 3.01 -5.40
N GLU A 106 15.76 3.39 -5.94
CA GLU A 106 15.37 2.95 -7.29
C GLU A 106 16.34 3.47 -8.37
N LEU A 107 16.79 4.72 -8.25
CA LEU A 107 17.82 5.27 -9.14
C LEU A 107 19.15 4.53 -9.00
N LEU A 108 19.50 4.11 -7.78
CA LEU A 108 20.70 3.32 -7.54
C LEU A 108 20.60 1.94 -8.17
N LYS A 109 19.47 1.23 -8.00
CA LYS A 109 19.23 -0.08 -8.64
C LYS A 109 19.45 -0.04 -10.15
N ILE A 110 19.00 1.03 -10.80
CA ILE A 110 19.22 1.22 -12.25
C ILE A 110 20.70 1.27 -12.59
N LYS A 111 21.50 2.04 -11.84
CA LYS A 111 22.96 2.10 -12.02
C LYS A 111 23.63 0.75 -11.76
N VAL A 112 23.16 0.01 -10.75
CA VAL A 112 23.66 -1.34 -10.47
C VAL A 112 23.41 -2.27 -11.65
N ILE A 113 22.20 -2.25 -12.20
CA ILE A 113 21.83 -3.05 -13.36
C ILE A 113 22.71 -2.69 -14.58
N GLU A 114 23.10 -1.43 -14.76
CA GLU A 114 24.07 -1.03 -15.79
C GLU A 114 25.46 -1.64 -15.55
N ASP A 115 25.98 -1.53 -14.34
CA ASP A 115 27.31 -2.07 -13.99
C ASP A 115 27.35 -3.60 -14.07
N GLU A 116 26.29 -4.28 -13.64
CA GLU A 116 26.10 -5.72 -13.85
C GLU A 116 26.19 -6.09 -15.32
N THR A 117 25.50 -5.36 -16.19
CA THR A 117 25.53 -5.65 -17.62
C THR A 117 26.89 -5.43 -18.25
N LYS A 118 27.64 -4.41 -17.79
CA LYS A 118 29.04 -4.22 -18.23
C LYS A 118 29.89 -5.43 -17.86
N GLN A 119 29.78 -5.93 -16.63
CA GLN A 119 30.52 -7.11 -16.17
C GLN A 119 30.13 -8.39 -16.92
N ARG A 120 28.83 -8.63 -17.14
CA ARG A 120 28.34 -9.79 -17.90
C ARG A 120 28.86 -9.79 -19.35
N VAL A 121 28.89 -8.63 -20.01
CA VAL A 121 29.44 -8.48 -21.37
C VAL A 121 30.96 -8.65 -21.39
N LEU A 122 31.70 -8.16 -20.39
CA LEU A 122 33.14 -8.43 -20.27
C LEU A 122 33.41 -9.94 -20.15
N ASN A 123 32.60 -10.65 -19.37
CA ASN A 123 32.71 -12.11 -19.24
C ASN A 123 32.39 -12.85 -20.54
N LEU A 124 31.45 -12.35 -21.35
CA LEU A 124 31.19 -12.87 -22.70
C LEU A 124 32.42 -12.78 -23.60
N LYS A 125 33.15 -11.65 -23.57
CA LYS A 125 34.36 -11.47 -24.41
C LYS A 125 35.42 -12.53 -24.14
N ASN A 126 35.48 -13.02 -22.90
CA ASN A 126 36.46 -14.02 -22.48
C ASN A 126 36.06 -15.45 -22.90
N ARG A 127 34.87 -15.67 -23.45
CA ARG A 127 34.42 -16.97 -23.97
C ARG A 127 34.79 -17.10 -25.45
N LEU A 128 35.79 -17.94 -25.74
CA LEU A 128 36.19 -18.27 -27.11
C LEU A 128 35.10 -19.16 -27.78
N ASN A 129 34.67 -18.79 -29.00
CA ASN A 129 33.88 -19.61 -29.94
C ASN A 129 32.34 -19.71 -29.74
N LEU A 130 31.65 -18.59 -29.55
CA LEU A 130 30.19 -18.53 -29.68
C LEU A 130 29.77 -18.38 -31.14
N ASN A 131 28.85 -19.23 -31.62
CA ASN A 131 28.14 -18.98 -32.90
C ASN A 131 26.98 -18.01 -32.68
N HIS A 132 26.43 -17.43 -33.75
CA HIS A 132 25.38 -16.40 -33.66
C HIS A 132 24.15 -16.85 -32.86
N ASP A 133 23.67 -18.08 -33.07
CA ASP A 133 22.49 -18.59 -32.35
C ASP A 133 22.75 -18.77 -30.85
N LYS A 134 23.94 -19.28 -30.45
CA LYS A 134 24.29 -19.39 -29.03
C LYS A 134 24.54 -18.02 -28.42
N LEU A 135 25.10 -17.08 -29.16
CA LEU A 135 25.29 -15.70 -28.71
C LEU A 135 23.95 -15.02 -28.44
N GLU A 136 22.97 -15.17 -29.35
CA GLU A 136 21.62 -14.65 -29.16
C GLU A 136 20.98 -15.23 -27.89
N GLN A 137 21.04 -16.54 -27.70
CA GLN A 137 20.51 -17.19 -26.50
C GLN A 137 21.24 -16.74 -25.22
N GLU A 138 22.58 -16.67 -25.24
CA GLU A 138 23.34 -16.19 -24.08
C GLU A 138 22.97 -14.74 -23.74
N LEU A 139 22.88 -13.85 -24.74
CA LEU A 139 22.44 -12.48 -24.52
C LEU A 139 21.03 -12.44 -23.97
N LEU A 140 20.08 -13.23 -24.48
CA LEU A 140 18.71 -13.28 -23.92
C LEU A 140 18.70 -13.74 -22.46
N THR A 141 19.52 -14.72 -22.10
CA THR A 141 19.64 -15.19 -20.71
C THR A 141 20.33 -14.20 -19.78
N MET A 142 21.02 -13.18 -20.32
CA MET A 142 21.69 -12.16 -19.51
C MET A 142 20.76 -11.07 -18.99
N PHE A 143 19.57 -10.91 -19.59
CA PHE A 143 18.63 -9.86 -19.20
C PHE A 143 17.35 -10.51 -18.69
N ASP A 144 16.99 -10.20 -17.45
CA ASP A 144 15.78 -10.73 -16.82
C ASP A 144 14.53 -9.96 -17.25
N ASP A 145 14.69 -8.74 -17.80
CA ASP A 145 13.59 -7.89 -18.20
C ASP A 145 13.13 -8.15 -19.65
N LYS A 146 11.81 -8.30 -19.82
CA LYS A 146 11.20 -8.63 -21.11
C LYS A 146 11.46 -7.59 -22.21
N GLN A 147 11.69 -6.33 -21.83
CA GLN A 147 11.90 -5.26 -22.81
C GLN A 147 13.32 -5.32 -23.40
N SER A 148 14.35 -5.50 -22.59
CA SER A 148 15.71 -5.75 -23.06
C SER A 148 15.75 -7.03 -23.92
N GLN A 149 15.07 -8.10 -23.51
CA GLN A 149 14.94 -9.30 -24.35
C GLN A 149 14.26 -9.02 -25.70
N ALA A 150 13.20 -8.21 -25.73
CA ALA A 150 12.53 -7.82 -26.97
C ALA A 150 13.43 -6.97 -27.89
N ILE A 151 14.21 -6.06 -27.32
CA ILE A 151 15.21 -5.26 -28.04
C ILE A 151 16.23 -6.20 -28.70
N ILE A 152 16.78 -7.15 -27.95
CA ILE A 152 17.73 -8.14 -28.48
C ILE A 152 17.12 -8.93 -29.63
N LEU A 153 15.91 -9.49 -29.45
CA LEU A 153 15.24 -10.25 -30.51
C LEU A 153 15.01 -9.41 -31.77
N THR A 154 14.66 -8.13 -31.60
CA THR A 154 14.41 -7.21 -32.72
C THR A 154 15.71 -6.87 -33.43
N PHE A 155 16.75 -6.55 -32.67
CA PHE A 155 18.09 -6.29 -33.17
C PHE A 155 18.63 -7.44 -34.04
N PHE A 156 18.56 -8.68 -33.54
CA PHE A 156 19.01 -9.87 -34.28
C PHE A 156 18.17 -10.12 -35.53
N LYS A 157 16.85 -9.87 -35.48
CA LYS A 157 15.96 -10.03 -36.64
C LYS A 157 16.22 -9.00 -37.74
N GLU A 158 16.42 -7.75 -37.38
CA GLU A 158 16.58 -6.64 -38.34
C GLU A 158 18.01 -6.56 -38.91
N ASN A 159 19.01 -6.99 -38.14
CA ASN A 159 20.41 -6.85 -38.54
C ASN A 159 21.05 -8.16 -39.06
N LYS A 160 20.29 -9.23 -39.32
CA LYS A 160 20.80 -10.56 -39.76
C LYS A 160 21.95 -10.49 -40.77
N ASN A 161 21.81 -9.68 -41.82
CA ASN A 161 22.81 -9.57 -42.89
C ASN A 161 24.09 -8.82 -42.47
N LYS A 162 23.99 -7.88 -41.53
CA LYS A 162 25.12 -7.12 -41.00
C LYS A 162 25.91 -7.92 -39.97
N LEU A 163 25.22 -8.77 -39.20
CA LEU A 163 25.81 -9.59 -38.14
C LEU A 163 26.81 -10.63 -38.69
N VAL A 164 26.61 -11.13 -39.91
CA VAL A 164 27.50 -12.13 -40.55
C VAL A 164 28.96 -11.65 -40.64
N ASN A 165 29.18 -10.34 -40.76
CA ASN A 165 30.51 -9.76 -40.92
C ASN A 165 31.13 -9.26 -39.61
N LEU A 166 30.43 -9.41 -38.49
CA LEU A 166 30.86 -8.91 -37.18
C LEU A 166 31.30 -10.08 -36.29
N SER A 167 32.33 -9.85 -35.49
CA SER A 167 32.73 -10.79 -34.45
C SER A 167 31.65 -10.85 -33.35
N PRO A 168 31.50 -11.99 -32.65
CA PRO A 168 30.60 -12.12 -31.50
C PRO A 168 30.81 -11.02 -30.44
N THR A 169 32.05 -10.56 -30.29
CA THR A 169 32.42 -9.47 -29.37
C THR A 169 31.93 -8.11 -29.80
N GLU A 170 31.96 -7.81 -31.11
CA GLU A 170 31.43 -6.56 -31.65
C GLU A 170 29.89 -6.54 -31.57
N ILE A 171 29.25 -7.67 -31.86
CA ILE A 171 27.80 -7.83 -31.73
C ILE A 171 27.36 -7.60 -30.28
N ALA A 172 28.07 -8.17 -29.30
CA ALA A 172 27.75 -8.00 -27.88
C ALA A 172 27.90 -6.54 -27.42
N GLU A 173 28.88 -5.79 -27.93
CA GLU A 173 29.01 -4.36 -27.61
C GLU A 173 27.90 -3.52 -28.24
N ILE A 174 27.51 -3.78 -29.50
CA ILE A 174 26.41 -3.05 -30.15
C ILE A 174 25.09 -3.29 -29.41
N VAL A 175 24.79 -4.55 -29.06
CA VAL A 175 23.60 -4.91 -28.28
C VAL A 175 23.61 -4.20 -26.92
N LYS A 176 24.77 -4.16 -26.26
CA LYS A 176 24.93 -3.44 -24.99
C LYS A 176 24.69 -1.94 -25.15
N GLU A 177 25.20 -1.31 -26.21
CA GLU A 177 24.93 0.10 -26.51
C GLU A 177 23.45 0.35 -26.75
N GLU A 178 22.75 -0.48 -27.52
CA GLU A 178 21.31 -0.34 -27.73
C GLU A 178 20.52 -0.47 -26.42
N ILE A 179 20.88 -1.44 -25.58
CA ILE A 179 20.23 -1.61 -24.27
C ILE A 179 20.53 -0.44 -23.34
N ASN A 180 21.77 0.06 -23.32
CA ASN A 180 22.12 1.24 -22.53
C ASN A 180 21.38 2.48 -23.01
N ASN A 181 21.26 2.67 -24.32
CA ASN A 181 20.49 3.77 -24.91
C ASN A 181 19.01 3.68 -24.53
N TYR A 182 18.45 2.48 -24.44
CA TYR A 182 17.10 2.29 -23.91
C TYR A 182 17.02 2.59 -22.40
N ARG A 183 18.00 2.16 -21.61
CA ARG A 183 18.02 2.38 -20.15
C ARG A 183 18.18 3.85 -19.75
N THR A 184 18.80 4.65 -20.61
CA THR A 184 18.89 6.12 -20.46
C THR A 184 17.64 6.84 -20.95
N THR A 185 16.56 6.13 -21.31
CA THR A 185 15.26 6.75 -21.58
C THR A 185 14.45 6.97 -20.31
N THR A 186 13.64 8.02 -20.31
CA THR A 186 12.64 8.26 -19.25
C THR A 186 11.62 7.12 -19.17
N GLU A 187 11.32 6.46 -20.29
CA GLU A 187 10.41 5.31 -20.36
C GLU A 187 10.93 4.12 -19.55
N PHE A 188 12.22 3.78 -19.67
CA PHE A 188 12.80 2.71 -18.87
C PHE A 188 12.71 3.02 -17.37
N VAL A 189 13.14 4.21 -16.95
CA VAL A 189 13.11 4.62 -15.54
C VAL A 189 11.66 4.65 -15.01
N LYS A 190 10.70 5.13 -15.79
CA LYS A 190 9.27 5.09 -15.46
C LYS A 190 8.79 3.66 -15.23
N ASN A 191 9.19 2.71 -16.09
CA ASN A 191 8.82 1.30 -15.96
C ASN A 191 9.46 0.63 -14.73
N GLN A 192 10.68 1.03 -14.35
CA GLN A 192 11.30 0.60 -13.09
C GLN A 192 10.50 1.11 -11.88
N TYR A 193 10.16 2.40 -11.84
CA TYR A 193 9.29 2.95 -10.81
C TYR A 193 7.94 2.22 -10.72
N LEU A 194 7.27 2.01 -11.85
CA LEU A 194 5.99 1.29 -11.88
C LEU A 194 6.09 -0.13 -11.34
N THR A 195 7.18 -0.84 -11.64
CA THR A 195 7.40 -2.20 -11.16
C THR A 195 7.54 -2.21 -9.64
N SER A 196 8.40 -1.32 -9.10
CA SER A 196 8.59 -1.16 -7.65
C SER A 196 7.30 -0.74 -6.93
N PHE A 197 6.56 0.24 -7.48
CA PHE A 197 5.29 0.68 -6.91
C PHE A 197 4.25 -0.45 -6.89
N LYS A 198 4.12 -1.22 -7.98
CA LYS A 198 3.19 -2.36 -8.04
C LYS A 198 3.57 -3.44 -7.04
N GLU A 199 4.85 -3.75 -6.89
CA GLU A 199 5.34 -4.71 -5.92
C GLU A 199 4.99 -4.26 -4.49
N GLN A 200 5.30 -3.01 -4.14
CA GLN A 200 5.00 -2.45 -2.82
C GLN A 200 3.49 -2.47 -2.50
N VAL A 201 2.66 -2.09 -3.47
CA VAL A 201 1.22 -1.98 -3.32
C VAL A 201 0.53 -3.35 -3.31
N SER A 202 1.08 -4.35 -4.01
CA SER A 202 0.50 -5.71 -4.10
C SER A 202 0.39 -6.46 -2.75
N ARG A 203 1.12 -6.01 -1.73
CA ARG A 203 1.08 -6.56 -0.38
C ARG A 203 -0.25 -6.35 0.33
N ASP A 204 -1.02 -5.37 -0.13
CA ASP A 204 -2.29 -5.02 0.48
C ASP A 204 -3.36 -4.75 -0.59
N LYS A 205 -4.33 -5.65 -0.68
CA LYS A 205 -5.43 -5.58 -1.65
C LYS A 205 -6.25 -4.28 -1.55
N PHE A 206 -6.39 -3.69 -0.36
CA PHE A 206 -7.18 -2.48 -0.16
C PHE A 206 -6.41 -1.25 -0.62
N VAL A 207 -5.11 -1.16 -0.27
CA VAL A 207 -4.21 -0.13 -0.79
C VAL A 207 -4.10 -0.23 -2.32
N GLN A 208 -4.02 -1.46 -2.84
CA GLN A 208 -4.03 -1.70 -4.29
C GLN A 208 -5.28 -1.14 -4.95
N ALA A 209 -6.47 -1.51 -4.47
CA ALA A 209 -7.72 -1.03 -5.04
C ALA A 209 -7.84 0.50 -5.05
N GLU A 210 -7.27 1.19 -4.05
CA GLU A 210 -7.28 2.65 -3.98
C GLU A 210 -6.30 3.32 -4.95
N LEU A 211 -5.16 2.69 -5.23
CA LEU A 211 -4.07 3.29 -6.02
C LEU A 211 -4.03 2.87 -7.49
N VAL A 212 -4.90 1.96 -7.94
CA VAL A 212 -4.95 1.51 -9.35
C VAL A 212 -5.01 2.70 -10.32
N ALA A 213 -5.89 3.67 -10.07
CA ALA A 213 -6.04 4.82 -10.96
C ALA A 213 -4.80 5.71 -11.00
N ASP A 214 -4.12 5.88 -9.86
CA ASP A 214 -2.88 6.66 -9.78
C ASP A 214 -1.73 5.97 -10.53
N LEU A 215 -1.62 4.65 -10.40
CA LEU A 215 -0.64 3.83 -11.13
C LEU A 215 -0.90 3.86 -12.64
N GLU A 216 -2.17 3.79 -13.05
CA GLU A 216 -2.55 3.94 -14.46
C GLU A 216 -2.22 5.32 -15.00
N GLN A 217 -2.54 6.38 -14.24
CA GLN A 217 -2.20 7.76 -14.62
C GLN A 217 -0.70 7.94 -14.76
N PHE A 218 0.09 7.40 -13.82
CA PHE A 218 1.55 7.44 -13.88
C PHE A 218 2.08 6.68 -15.10
N SER A 219 1.50 5.54 -15.45
CA SER A 219 1.93 4.75 -16.62
C SER A 219 1.75 5.48 -17.95
N LYS A 220 0.71 6.31 -18.05
CA LYS A 220 0.38 7.10 -19.24
C LYS A 220 1.16 8.41 -19.32
N LEU A 221 2.03 8.70 -18.35
CA LEU A 221 2.88 9.88 -18.42
C LEU A 221 3.86 9.75 -19.58
N ASP A 222 3.83 10.75 -20.45
CA ASP A 222 4.85 10.99 -21.45
C ASP A 222 5.67 12.19 -21.00
N LEU A 223 6.95 11.97 -20.71
CA LEU A 223 7.85 12.95 -20.12
C LEU A 223 9.23 12.82 -20.76
N GLU A 224 9.75 13.95 -21.23
CA GLU A 224 11.11 14.02 -21.80
C GLU A 224 12.17 14.33 -20.73
N SER A 225 11.76 14.79 -19.54
CA SER A 225 12.66 15.22 -18.46
C SER A 225 12.69 14.25 -17.29
N PHE A 226 13.90 13.78 -16.95
CA PHE A 226 14.15 12.99 -15.73
C PHE A 226 13.77 13.72 -14.45
N GLN A 227 13.97 15.04 -14.41
CA GLN A 227 13.65 15.83 -13.21
C GLN A 227 12.14 15.83 -12.94
N GLU A 228 11.33 15.97 -13.99
CA GLU A 228 9.87 15.92 -13.86
C GLU A 228 9.37 14.52 -13.52
N LEU A 229 9.94 13.49 -14.16
CA LEU A 229 9.64 12.10 -13.85
C LEU A 229 9.93 11.80 -12.38
N ASN A 230 11.10 12.18 -11.89
CA ASN A 230 11.51 11.98 -10.51
C ASN A 230 10.57 12.73 -9.55
N LYS A 231 10.19 13.97 -9.85
CA LYS A 231 9.25 14.71 -9.00
C LYS A 231 7.88 14.01 -8.90
N LYS A 232 7.35 13.52 -10.02
CA LYS A 232 6.06 12.79 -10.02
C LYS A 232 6.18 11.43 -9.34
N ALA A 233 7.30 10.73 -9.51
CA ALA A 233 7.58 9.47 -8.84
C ALA A 233 7.63 9.67 -7.32
N LEU A 234 8.29 10.72 -6.84
CA LEU A 234 8.35 11.06 -5.41
C LEU A 234 6.96 11.38 -4.84
N ALA A 235 6.15 12.14 -5.58
CA ALA A 235 4.79 12.44 -5.17
C ALA A 235 3.92 11.18 -5.05
N LEU A 236 4.05 10.26 -6.01
CA LEU A 236 3.34 8.98 -5.99
C LEU A 236 3.85 8.08 -4.85
N GLN A 237 5.16 8.01 -4.63
CA GLN A 237 5.75 7.26 -3.52
C GLN A 237 5.24 7.75 -2.16
N ASN A 238 5.22 9.07 -1.96
CA ASN A 238 4.62 9.68 -0.76
C ASN A 238 3.15 9.30 -0.61
N LYS A 239 2.38 9.33 -1.70
CA LYS A 239 0.96 8.94 -1.69
C LYS A 239 0.78 7.46 -1.34
N ILE A 240 1.62 6.57 -1.88
CA ILE A 240 1.63 5.14 -1.54
C ILE A 240 1.84 4.97 -0.04
N ILE A 241 2.89 5.58 0.53
CA ILE A 241 3.18 5.46 1.96
C ILE A 241 2.01 6.00 2.78
N THR A 242 1.45 7.17 2.45
CA THR A 242 0.28 7.71 3.16
C THR A 242 -0.90 6.74 3.15
N LYS A 243 -1.21 6.12 2.01
CA LYS A 243 -2.30 5.15 1.94
C LYS A 243 -2.04 3.88 2.75
N GLN A 244 -0.79 3.42 2.82
CA GLN A 244 -0.41 2.31 3.70
C GLN A 244 -0.56 2.68 5.18
N LEU A 245 -0.16 3.90 5.56
CA LEU A 245 -0.30 4.41 6.93
C LEU A 245 -1.77 4.54 7.33
N ASP A 246 -2.61 5.13 6.47
CA ASP A 246 -4.05 5.24 6.76
C ASP A 246 -4.71 3.85 6.83
N GLU A 247 -4.40 2.95 5.90
CA GLU A 247 -4.97 1.60 5.91
C GLU A 247 -4.66 0.82 7.20
N SER A 248 -3.52 1.07 7.84
CA SER A 248 -3.20 0.44 9.13
C SER A 248 -4.22 0.81 10.22
N ALA A 249 -4.68 2.06 10.27
CA ALA A 249 -5.70 2.52 11.21
C ALA A 249 -7.06 1.86 10.92
N ARG A 250 -7.45 1.78 9.64
CA ARG A 250 -8.68 1.08 9.20
C ARG A 250 -8.66 -0.40 9.57
N LYS A 251 -7.55 -1.10 9.31
CA LYS A 251 -7.38 -2.52 9.66
C LYS A 251 -7.47 -2.77 11.15
N HIS A 252 -6.86 -1.90 11.95
CA HIS A 252 -6.97 -1.99 13.39
C HIS A 252 -8.43 -1.87 13.84
N ALA A 253 -9.14 -0.82 13.39
CA ALA A 253 -10.55 -0.63 13.72
C ALA A 253 -11.41 -1.84 13.32
N ILE A 254 -11.20 -2.40 12.12
CA ILE A 254 -11.88 -3.62 11.67
C ILE A 254 -11.58 -4.79 12.60
N SER A 255 -10.31 -5.03 12.95
CA SER A 255 -9.93 -6.11 13.86
C SER A 255 -10.63 -6.01 15.21
N SER A 256 -10.66 -4.82 15.81
CA SER A 256 -11.31 -4.55 17.09
C SER A 256 -12.84 -4.74 16.99
N ILE A 257 -13.46 -4.30 15.89
CA ILE A 257 -14.88 -4.54 15.60
C ILE A 257 -15.16 -6.04 15.50
N LEU A 258 -14.35 -6.79 14.75
CA LEU A 258 -14.53 -8.24 14.56
C LEU A 258 -14.42 -8.99 15.89
N GLN A 259 -13.38 -8.69 16.70
CA GLN A 259 -13.20 -9.32 18.02
C GLN A 259 -14.36 -9.01 18.96
N SER A 260 -14.82 -7.75 18.99
CA SER A 260 -15.96 -7.35 19.80
C SER A 260 -17.23 -8.05 19.32
N ILE A 261 -17.61 -7.94 18.05
CA ILE A 261 -18.89 -8.45 17.56
C ILE A 261 -19.00 -9.98 17.63
N GLN A 262 -17.90 -10.71 17.44
CA GLN A 262 -17.86 -12.17 17.55
C GLN A 262 -18.14 -12.67 18.96
N LYS A 263 -17.68 -11.98 20.01
CA LYS A 263 -18.03 -12.31 21.41
C LYS A 263 -19.53 -12.21 21.68
N ARG A 264 -20.28 -11.44 20.88
CA ARG A 264 -21.75 -11.35 20.95
C ARG A 264 -22.46 -12.41 20.11
N GLY A 265 -21.73 -13.36 19.52
CA GLY A 265 -22.31 -14.46 18.74
C GLY A 265 -22.65 -14.11 17.29
N PHE A 266 -22.18 -12.97 16.79
CA PHE A 266 -22.26 -12.65 15.36
C PHE A 266 -21.18 -13.39 14.58
N ILE A 267 -21.54 -13.82 13.38
CA ILE A 267 -20.67 -14.51 12.44
C ILE A 267 -20.37 -13.54 11.29
N VAL A 268 -19.09 -13.47 10.91
CA VAL A 268 -18.60 -12.66 9.77
C VAL A 268 -17.80 -13.57 8.86
N ASN A 269 -18.19 -13.67 7.59
CA ASN A 269 -17.40 -14.37 6.58
C ASN A 269 -16.53 -13.38 5.79
N ASN A 270 -15.51 -13.89 5.12
CA ASN A 270 -14.63 -13.06 4.29
C ASN A 270 -15.39 -12.29 3.18
N ASN A 271 -16.49 -12.86 2.67
CA ASN A 271 -17.33 -12.23 1.64
C ASN A 271 -18.21 -11.10 2.18
N ASP A 272 -18.28 -10.95 3.50
CA ASP A 272 -19.07 -9.95 4.21
C ASP A 272 -18.25 -8.69 4.52
N ILE A 273 -16.94 -8.70 4.19
CA ILE A 273 -16.04 -7.55 4.28
C ILE A 273 -15.75 -7.04 2.87
N ARG A 274 -16.25 -5.84 2.53
CA ARG A 274 -16.17 -5.29 1.16
C ARG A 274 -15.70 -3.85 1.16
N LEU A 275 -14.80 -3.52 0.24
CA LEU A 275 -14.47 -2.13 -0.07
C LEU A 275 -15.52 -1.55 -1.01
N VAL A 276 -16.08 -0.41 -0.65
CA VAL A 276 -17.07 0.33 -1.42
C VAL A 276 -16.61 1.79 -1.52
N LYS A 277 -16.88 2.44 -2.66
CA LYS A 277 -16.72 3.89 -2.78
C LYS A 277 -18.04 4.57 -2.46
N GLU A 278 -18.08 5.34 -1.38
CA GLU A 278 -19.19 6.23 -1.06
C GLU A 278 -18.74 7.67 -1.32
N ASN A 279 -19.27 8.29 -2.39
CA ASN A 279 -18.80 9.57 -2.91
C ASN A 279 -17.31 9.50 -3.31
N GLU A 280 -16.46 10.38 -2.75
CA GLU A 280 -15.01 10.38 -2.94
C GLU A 280 -14.25 9.50 -1.92
N ASP A 281 -14.93 9.02 -0.88
CA ASP A 281 -14.31 8.28 0.21
C ASP A 281 -14.38 6.76 -0.02
N SER A 282 -13.26 6.08 0.26
CA SER A 282 -13.19 4.62 0.25
C SER A 282 -13.55 4.09 1.64
N VAL A 283 -14.61 3.27 1.69
CA VAL A 283 -15.22 2.75 2.92
C VAL A 283 -15.23 1.23 2.90
N VAL A 284 -14.82 0.60 3.99
CA VAL A 284 -14.95 -0.85 4.17
C VAL A 284 -16.23 -1.14 4.92
N ILE A 285 -17.13 -1.90 4.30
CA ILE A 285 -18.35 -2.39 4.93
C ILE A 285 -18.06 -3.77 5.50
N VAL A 286 -18.32 -3.94 6.80
CA VAL A 286 -18.32 -5.23 7.50
C VAL A 286 -19.76 -5.57 7.83
N TYR A 287 -20.27 -6.63 7.22
CA TYR A 287 -21.58 -7.18 7.52
C TYR A 287 -21.42 -8.40 8.44
N SER A 288 -22.30 -8.52 9.43
CA SER A 288 -22.27 -9.60 10.41
C SER A 288 -23.68 -10.03 10.76
N LYS A 289 -23.87 -11.33 11.04
CA LYS A 289 -25.19 -11.90 11.32
C LYS A 289 -25.15 -12.96 12.41
N LYS A 290 -26.17 -12.98 13.26
CA LYS A 290 -26.41 -14.06 14.22
C LYS A 290 -27.22 -15.20 13.60
N VAL A 291 -27.09 -16.39 14.18
CA VAL A 291 -27.94 -17.55 13.84
C VAL A 291 -29.43 -17.28 14.07
N THR A 292 -29.74 -16.41 15.03
CA THR A 292 -31.09 -15.97 15.40
C THR A 292 -31.69 -14.93 14.44
N GLY A 293 -30.89 -14.40 13.51
CA GLY A 293 -31.35 -13.54 12.41
C GLY A 293 -31.02 -12.06 12.56
N GLU A 294 -30.53 -11.61 13.72
CA GLU A 294 -30.08 -10.23 13.93
C GLU A 294 -28.81 -9.93 13.14
N GLU A 295 -28.69 -8.68 12.70
CA GLU A 295 -27.66 -8.23 11.78
C GLU A 295 -26.96 -7.00 12.34
N ALA A 296 -25.64 -6.91 12.14
CA ALA A 296 -24.89 -5.72 12.48
C ALA A 296 -23.99 -5.32 11.31
N ILE A 297 -24.09 -4.06 10.91
CA ILE A 297 -23.42 -3.48 9.75
C ILE A 297 -22.49 -2.38 10.24
N PHE A 298 -21.22 -2.47 9.87
CA PHE A 298 -20.20 -1.46 10.18
C PHE A 298 -19.67 -0.86 8.89
N LYS A 299 -19.50 0.46 8.87
CA LYS A 299 -18.81 1.18 7.80
C LYS A 299 -17.55 1.80 8.38
N VAL A 300 -16.39 1.36 7.93
CA VAL A 300 -15.07 1.79 8.43
C VAL A 300 -14.34 2.62 7.38
N TYR A 301 -13.93 3.83 7.74
CA TYR A 301 -13.22 4.78 6.90
C TYR A 301 -11.70 4.55 6.97
N LEU A 302 -10.96 5.12 6.01
CA LEU A 302 -9.50 5.05 5.92
C LEU A 302 -8.79 5.47 7.21
N ASP A 303 -9.31 6.47 7.91
CA ASP A 303 -8.73 6.96 9.16
C ASP A 303 -9.17 6.16 10.39
N GLY A 304 -9.73 4.97 10.22
CA GLY A 304 -10.18 4.11 11.33
C GLY A 304 -11.49 4.55 11.99
N ARG A 305 -12.06 5.70 11.62
CA ARG A 305 -13.42 6.05 12.06
C ARG A 305 -14.41 5.04 11.51
N PHE A 306 -15.51 4.82 12.23
CA PHE A 306 -16.57 3.96 11.72
C PHE A 306 -17.96 4.41 12.17
N THR A 307 -18.97 3.93 11.46
CA THR A 307 -20.37 3.98 11.87
C THR A 307 -20.92 2.57 11.95
N TYR A 308 -21.95 2.36 12.75
CA TYR A 308 -22.53 1.04 12.96
C TYR A 308 -24.06 1.08 12.96
N LYS A 309 -24.68 -0.05 12.66
CA LYS A 309 -26.13 -0.24 12.69
C LYS A 309 -26.45 -1.67 13.12
N PHE A 310 -27.27 -1.81 14.16
CA PHE A 310 -27.85 -3.08 14.58
C PHE A 310 -29.30 -3.19 14.07
N GLU A 311 -29.65 -4.30 13.44
CA GLU A 311 -30.96 -4.58 12.86
C GLU A 311 -31.48 -5.97 13.25
N GLY A 312 -32.78 -6.19 13.08
CA GLY A 312 -33.43 -7.49 13.40
C GLY A 312 -33.89 -7.63 14.85
N TYR A 313 -33.82 -6.56 15.65
CA TYR A 313 -34.23 -6.55 17.05
C TYR A 313 -35.65 -6.01 17.26
N GLU A 314 -36.36 -6.58 18.23
CA GLU A 314 -37.65 -6.05 18.70
C GLU A 314 -37.46 -5.07 19.87
N GLY A 315 -37.97 -3.85 19.74
CA GLY A 315 -37.88 -2.82 20.78
C GLY A 315 -36.44 -2.50 21.21
N HIS A 316 -36.17 -2.62 22.51
CA HIS A 316 -34.88 -2.34 23.13
C HIS A 316 -33.93 -3.56 23.17
N ALA A 317 -34.27 -4.67 22.51
CA ALA A 317 -33.44 -5.88 22.55
C ALA A 317 -32.04 -5.67 21.95
N HIS A 318 -31.83 -4.65 21.11
CA HIS A 318 -30.50 -4.34 20.58
C HIS A 318 -29.52 -3.84 21.67
N ASP A 319 -30.01 -3.26 22.77
CA ASP A 319 -29.17 -2.74 23.84
C ASP A 319 -28.34 -3.86 24.51
N THR A 320 -28.80 -5.13 24.46
CA THR A 320 -28.07 -6.27 25.03
C THR A 320 -26.80 -6.61 24.27
N ASP A 321 -26.71 -6.24 22.98
CA ASP A 321 -25.53 -6.46 22.15
C ASP A 321 -24.73 -5.16 21.96
N GLU A 322 -25.41 -4.05 21.73
CA GLU A 322 -24.81 -2.74 21.44
C GLU A 322 -24.03 -2.17 22.63
N GLN A 323 -24.61 -2.16 23.84
CA GLN A 323 -23.94 -1.57 25.01
C GLN A 323 -22.68 -2.35 25.39
N PRO A 324 -22.70 -3.69 25.49
CA PRO A 324 -21.47 -4.43 25.66
C PRO A 324 -20.50 -4.18 24.51
N PHE A 325 -20.95 -4.13 23.25
CA PHE A 325 -20.07 -3.92 22.10
C PHE A 325 -19.28 -2.61 22.21
N ILE A 326 -19.94 -1.54 22.60
CA ILE A 326 -19.33 -0.23 22.88
C ILE A 326 -18.29 -0.35 24.01
N ASN A 327 -18.62 -1.05 25.09
CA ASN A 327 -17.70 -1.25 26.21
C ASN A 327 -16.45 -2.03 25.79
N ASP A 328 -16.59 -3.12 25.03
CA ASP A 328 -15.43 -3.88 24.55
C ASP A 328 -14.55 -3.05 23.62
N LEU A 329 -15.12 -2.22 22.76
CA LEU A 329 -14.33 -1.34 21.88
C LEU A 329 -13.49 -0.33 22.66
N SER A 330 -14.01 0.17 23.79
CA SER A 330 -13.21 1.02 24.69
C SER A 330 -12.02 0.29 25.31
N MET A 331 -12.08 -1.05 25.45
CA MET A 331 -10.94 -1.87 25.90
C MET A 331 -9.91 -2.14 24.80
N TYR A 332 -10.30 -1.97 23.53
CA TYR A 332 -9.41 -2.10 22.38
C TYR A 332 -8.87 -0.75 21.90
N ASP A 333 -8.98 0.30 22.73
CA ASP A 333 -8.56 1.68 22.44
C ASP A 333 -9.22 2.29 21.17
N VAL A 334 -10.38 1.76 20.77
CA VAL A 334 -11.16 2.31 19.66
C VAL A 334 -12.28 3.17 20.24
N SER A 335 -12.05 4.49 20.35
CA SER A 335 -13.12 5.39 20.81
C SER A 335 -14.19 5.56 19.73
N LEU A 336 -15.41 5.91 20.13
CA LEU A 336 -16.52 6.21 19.22
C LEU A 336 -16.77 7.71 19.13
N SER A 337 -16.98 8.24 17.92
CA SER A 337 -17.56 9.58 17.77
C SER A 337 -19.02 9.52 18.21
N LYS A 338 -19.46 10.48 19.05
CA LYS A 338 -20.77 10.50 19.72
C LYS A 338 -21.95 10.02 18.84
N GLU A 339 -22.78 9.19 19.47
CA GLU A 339 -24.03 8.53 19.04
C GLU A 339 -24.71 9.01 17.74
N GLN A 340 -24.97 8.06 16.83
CA GLN A 340 -26.10 8.19 15.92
C GLN A 340 -27.41 7.98 16.69
N LYS A 341 -28.44 8.76 16.36
CA LYS A 341 -29.77 8.67 16.97
C LYS A 341 -30.30 7.23 16.93
N LYS A 342 -30.45 6.60 18.10
CA LYS A 342 -31.18 5.34 18.26
C LYS A 342 -32.57 5.49 17.64
N THR A 343 -32.85 4.72 16.59
CA THR A 343 -34.17 4.72 15.93
C THR A 343 -34.92 3.49 16.40
N TYR A 344 -35.78 3.67 17.40
CA TYR A 344 -36.62 2.59 17.91
C TYR A 344 -37.79 2.30 16.97
N LEU A 345 -37.89 1.06 16.49
CA LEU A 345 -39.10 0.58 15.85
C LEU A 345 -40.15 0.30 16.94
N ASN A 346 -41.17 1.15 16.99
CA ASN A 346 -42.23 1.06 18.00
C ASN A 346 -43.14 -0.16 17.69
N PRO A 347 -43.22 -1.19 18.57
CA PRO A 347 -43.95 -2.44 18.29
C PRO A 347 -45.44 -2.23 17.99
N ASP A 348 -46.06 -1.17 18.52
CA ASP A 348 -47.46 -0.82 18.24
C ASP A 348 -47.74 -0.51 16.76
N ARG A 349 -46.72 -0.08 16.00
CA ARG A 349 -46.89 0.23 14.57
C ARG A 349 -46.93 -1.02 13.69
N LEU A 350 -46.32 -2.12 14.11
CA LEU A 350 -46.39 -3.41 13.41
C LEU A 350 -47.76 -4.07 13.64
N MET A 351 -48.25 -4.03 14.88
CA MET A 351 -49.57 -4.57 15.24
C MET A 351 -50.71 -3.79 14.56
N ASN A 352 -50.59 -2.46 14.44
CA ASN A 352 -51.59 -1.63 13.76
C ASN A 352 -51.57 -1.79 12.24
N LYS A 353 -50.41 -1.99 11.60
CA LYS A 353 -50.34 -2.33 10.16
C LYS A 353 -50.91 -3.72 9.87
N ALA A 354 -50.66 -4.70 10.73
CA ALA A 354 -51.26 -6.02 10.61
C ALA A 354 -52.80 -5.98 10.81
N LYS A 355 -53.30 -5.24 11.80
CA LYS A 355 -54.75 -5.05 12.03
C LYS A 355 -55.44 -4.25 10.90
N MET A 356 -54.79 -3.23 10.34
CA MET A 356 -55.35 -2.52 9.17
C MET A 356 -55.43 -3.42 7.92
N ASN A 357 -54.49 -4.34 7.72
CA ASN A 357 -54.55 -5.30 6.61
C ASN A 357 -55.60 -6.41 6.83
N VAL A 358 -55.88 -6.81 8.08
CA VAL A 358 -56.95 -7.78 8.37
C VAL A 358 -58.34 -7.15 8.20
N ASN A 359 -58.55 -5.91 8.65
CA ASN A 359 -59.85 -5.22 8.50
C ASN A 359 -60.21 -4.89 7.04
N ASN A 360 -59.22 -4.65 6.18
CA ASN A 360 -59.47 -4.40 4.76
C ASN A 360 -59.85 -5.67 3.98
N ASN A 361 -59.50 -6.86 4.49
CA ASN A 361 -59.84 -8.14 3.88
C ASN A 361 -61.22 -8.68 4.33
N THR A 362 -61.71 -8.31 5.52
CA THR A 362 -63.08 -8.65 5.96
C THR A 362 -64.16 -7.75 5.33
N ILE A 363 -63.83 -6.52 4.92
CA ILE A 363 -64.78 -5.62 4.22
C ILE A 363 -64.92 -5.98 2.74
N LYS A 364 -63.92 -6.63 2.12
CA LYS A 364 -63.98 -7.08 0.72
C LYS A 364 -64.79 -8.36 0.48
N ASN A 365 -65.13 -9.12 1.53
CA ASN A 365 -65.90 -10.37 1.43
C ASN A 365 -67.39 -10.23 1.82
N LYS A 366 -67.93 -9.00 1.89
CA LYS A 366 -69.35 -8.72 2.19
C LYS A 366 -70.00 -7.72 1.21
N LYS A 367 -69.59 -7.71 -0.05
CA LYS A 367 -70.33 -7.03 -1.12
C LYS A 367 -70.57 -7.98 -2.28
#